data_AF-A0A291GZQ2-F1
#
_entry.id   AF-A0A291GZQ2-F1
#
_cell.length_a   1.000
_cell.length_b   1.000
_cell.length_c   1.000
_cell.angle_alpha   90.00
_cell.angle_beta   90.00
_cell.angle_gamma   90.00
#
_symmetry.space_group_name_H-M   'P 1'
#
loop_
_entity.id
_entity.type
_entity.pdbx_description
1 polymer ?
#
loop_
_entity_poly.entity_id
_entity_poly.type
_entity_poly.pdbx_seq_one_letter_code
_entity_poly.pdbx_strand_id
1 'polypeptide(L)'
;MLPLLAELSADPTTALLLADSDSGGGALAIPFIAGPAVFIAVYGGIYRYYRNTDKRHQFEKETEVAVGNLSSGDRKVGVNNRQKSRSMSGRNSTDHLERVHRIKVD
;
A
#
# COMPACT_ATOMS: atom_id res chain seq x y z
N MET A 1 27.05 23.25 39.64
CA MET A 1 25.77 22.59 39.97
C MET A 1 24.65 23.58 40.29
N LEU A 2 24.87 24.56 41.17
CA LEU A 2 23.88 25.62 41.47
C LEU A 2 23.41 26.49 40.28
N PRO A 3 24.27 26.93 39.33
CA PRO A 3 23.82 27.80 38.24
C PRO A 3 22.95 27.08 37.19
N LEU A 4 23.21 25.80 36.95
CA LEU A 4 22.45 24.97 36.00
C LEU A 4 21.01 24.74 36.49
N LEU A 5 20.83 24.53 37.79
CA LEU A 5 19.51 24.41 38.41
C LEU A 5 18.72 25.73 38.36
N ALA A 6 19.41 26.86 38.51
CA ALA A 6 18.80 28.17 38.40
C ALA A 6 18.33 28.47 36.96
N GLU A 7 19.14 28.17 35.94
CA GLU A 7 18.73 28.30 34.53
C GLU A 7 17.55 27.39 34.19
N LEU A 8 17.56 26.13 34.63
CA LEU A 8 16.46 25.19 34.37
C LEU A 8 15.14 25.62 35.04
N SER A 9 15.21 26.26 36.22
CA SER A 9 14.03 26.81 36.91
C SER A 9 13.51 28.12 36.31
N ALA A 10 14.36 28.86 35.60
CA ALA A 10 13.99 30.12 34.95
C ALA A 10 13.44 29.91 33.53
N ASP A 11 13.58 28.70 32.98
CA ASP A 11 13.06 28.35 31.68
C ASP A 11 11.51 28.21 31.75
N PRO A 12 10.76 29.04 31.01
CA PRO A 12 9.30 29.06 31.07
C PRO A 12 8.68 27.72 30.65
N THR A 13 9.42 26.90 29.90
CA THR A 13 8.98 25.55 29.54
C THR A 13 8.96 24.62 30.75
N THR A 14 9.93 24.74 31.66
CA THR A 14 10.00 23.96 32.90
C THR A 14 8.95 24.43 33.90
N ALA A 15 8.71 25.74 33.98
CA ALA A 15 7.65 26.31 34.81
C ALA A 15 6.25 25.85 34.36
N LEU A 16 6.01 25.80 33.04
CA LEU A 16 4.77 25.27 32.45
C LEU A 16 4.60 23.77 32.75
N LEU A 17 5.67 22.99 32.70
CA LEU A 17 5.66 21.55 32.97
C LEU A 17 5.43 21.22 34.46
N LEU A 18 5.89 22.08 35.38
CA LEU A 18 5.67 21.93 36.82
C LEU A 18 4.31 22.49 37.30
N ALA A 19 3.73 23.46 36.59
CA ALA A 19 2.49 24.13 37.01
C ALA A 19 1.22 23.25 36.90
N ASP A 20 1.25 22.14 36.16
CA ASP A 20 0.10 21.24 35.93
C ASP A 20 0.01 20.07 36.96
N SER A 21 0.55 20.27 38.15
CA SER A 21 0.87 19.20 39.11
C SER A 21 -0.31 18.66 39.94
N ASP A 22 -1.56 18.85 39.51
CA ASP A 22 -2.74 18.28 40.21
C ASP A 22 -3.29 16.99 39.54
N SER A 23 -2.76 16.59 38.37
CA SER A 23 -3.04 15.27 37.75
C SER A 23 -1.92 14.74 36.85
N GLY A 24 -0.70 15.27 37.01
CA GLY A 24 0.39 15.29 36.02
C GLY A 24 0.99 13.96 35.54
N GLY A 25 0.53 12.80 36.01
CA GLY A 25 0.98 11.50 35.48
C GLY A 25 0.53 11.25 34.04
N GLY A 26 -0.69 11.67 33.69
CA GLY A 26 -1.26 11.48 32.35
C GLY A 26 -0.68 12.44 31.31
N ALA A 27 -0.54 13.72 31.66
CA ALA A 27 -0.01 14.75 30.78
C ALA A 27 1.47 14.49 30.42
N LEU A 28 2.28 14.05 31.40
CA LEU A 28 3.68 13.68 31.16
C LEU A 28 3.83 12.41 30.32
N ALA A 29 2.88 11.47 30.37
CA ALA A 29 2.94 10.25 29.58
C ALA A 29 2.67 10.50 28.08
N ILE A 30 1.91 11.55 27.73
CA ILE A 30 1.51 11.85 26.35
C ILE A 30 2.69 11.95 25.39
N PRO A 31 3.76 12.75 25.61
CA PRO A 31 4.86 12.83 24.66
C PRO A 31 5.61 11.50 24.49
N PHE A 32 5.75 10.72 25.56
CA PHE A 32 6.44 9.42 25.52
C PHE A 32 5.65 8.34 24.78
N ILE A 33 4.32 8.46 24.69
CA ILE A 33 3.49 7.57 23.89
C ILE A 33 3.34 8.11 22.46
N ALA A 34 3.07 9.41 22.33
CA ALA A 34 2.81 10.06 21.05
C ALA A 34 4.02 9.99 20.12
N GLY A 35 5.24 10.22 20.62
CA GLY A 35 6.45 10.17 19.80
C GLY A 35 6.65 8.80 19.12
N PRO A 36 6.78 7.70 19.88
CA PRO A 36 6.89 6.35 19.32
C PRO A 36 5.67 5.94 18.50
N ALA A 37 4.46 6.31 18.90
CA ALA A 37 3.24 5.98 18.15
C ALA A 37 3.23 6.64 16.76
N VAL A 38 3.57 7.92 16.67
CA VAL A 38 3.69 8.65 15.39
C VAL A 38 4.79 8.03 14.53
N PHE A 39 5.94 7.71 15.11
CA PHE A 39 7.03 7.06 14.38
C PHE A 39 6.60 5.71 13.78
N ILE A 40 5.97 4.84 14.58
CA ILE A 40 5.48 3.53 14.13
C ILE A 40 4.41 3.69 13.04
N ALA A 41 3.48 4.63 13.21
CA ALA A 41 2.42 4.87 12.23
C ALA A 41 2.98 5.34 10.88
N VAL A 42 3.89 6.33 10.89
CA VAL A 42 4.49 6.87 9.67
C VAL A 42 5.37 5.82 8.98
N TYR A 43 6.30 5.20 9.71
CA TYR A 43 7.19 4.19 9.15
C TYR A 43 6.39 2.98 8.64
N GLY A 44 5.40 2.51 9.41
CA GLY A 44 4.53 1.40 9.03
C GLY A 44 3.69 1.70 7.80
N GLY A 45 3.17 2.93 7.67
CA GLY A 45 2.43 3.39 6.50
C GLY A 45 3.29 3.40 5.23
N ILE A 46 4.50 4.00 5.31
CA ILE A 46 5.46 3.99 4.19
C ILE A 46 5.87 2.56 3.86
N TYR A 47 6.20 1.76 4.87
CA TYR A 47 6.59 0.36 4.68
C TYR A 47 5.48 -0.40 3.96
N ARG A 48 4.23 -0.37 4.43
CA ARG A 48 3.08 -1.03 3.79
C ARG A 48 2.84 -0.53 2.37
N TYR A 49 2.93 0.79 2.15
CA TYR A 49 2.73 1.40 0.83
C TYR A 49 3.72 0.89 -0.22
N TYR A 50 5.00 0.75 0.15
CA TYR A 50 6.02 0.28 -0.79
C TYR A 50 6.20 -1.24 -0.81
N ARG A 51 6.02 -1.93 0.32
CA ARG A 51 6.23 -3.38 0.40
C ARG A 51 5.11 -4.19 -0.20
N ASN A 52 3.95 -3.59 -0.51
CA ASN A 52 2.83 -4.19 -1.24
C ASN A 52 2.54 -5.65 -0.83
N THR A 53 2.80 -5.99 0.43
CA THR A 53 2.89 -7.40 0.89
C THR A 53 1.51 -8.00 1.06
N ASP A 54 0.52 -7.14 1.29
CA ASP A 54 -0.91 -7.40 1.28
C ASP A 54 -1.52 -7.37 -0.14
N LYS A 55 -0.82 -6.82 -1.13
CA LYS A 55 -1.22 -6.81 -2.54
C LYS A 55 -0.52 -7.92 -3.31
N ARG A 56 -0.70 -9.17 -2.88
CA ARG A 56 -0.35 -10.33 -3.70
C ARG A 56 -1.48 -10.63 -4.67
N HIS A 57 -1.10 -10.94 -5.90
CA HIS A 57 -2.01 -11.27 -6.99
C HIS A 57 -2.96 -12.40 -6.60
N GLN A 58 -4.27 -12.12 -6.61
CA GLN A 58 -5.33 -13.15 -6.49
C GLN A 58 -5.38 -14.13 -7.68
N PHE A 59 -4.42 -14.05 -8.60
CA PHE A 59 -4.41 -14.83 -9.84
C PHE A 59 -3.81 -16.23 -9.72
N GLU A 60 -3.31 -16.63 -8.54
CA GLU A 60 -2.69 -17.96 -8.36
C GLU A 60 -3.65 -19.04 -7.85
N LYS A 61 -4.91 -18.70 -7.54
CA LYS A 61 -5.90 -19.70 -7.13
C LYS A 61 -6.89 -19.92 -8.28
N GLU A 62 -6.89 -21.16 -8.77
CA GLU A 62 -7.94 -21.75 -9.60
C GLU A 62 -7.98 -21.26 -11.05
N THR A 63 -6.96 -21.65 -11.83
CA THR A 63 -7.22 -21.94 -13.24
C THR A 63 -7.05 -23.44 -13.42
N GLU A 64 -8.17 -24.16 -13.50
CA GLU A 64 -8.18 -25.54 -13.99
C GLU A 64 -7.69 -25.52 -15.43
N VAL A 65 -6.46 -25.98 -15.65
CA VAL A 65 -5.87 -26.13 -16.98
C VAL A 65 -6.32 -27.48 -17.54
N ALA A 66 -7.47 -27.49 -18.20
CA ALA A 66 -7.92 -28.64 -18.96
C ALA A 66 -7.35 -28.57 -20.39
N VAL A 67 -6.55 -29.56 -20.78
CA VAL A 67 -6.03 -29.68 -22.15
C VAL A 67 -7.08 -30.38 -23.01
N GLY A 68 -7.81 -29.60 -23.80
CA GLY A 68 -8.68 -30.13 -24.85
C GLY A 68 -7.88 -30.64 -26.04
N ASN A 69 -8.42 -31.58 -26.81
CA ASN A 69 -7.82 -31.98 -28.08
C ASN A 69 -7.94 -30.82 -29.09
N LEU A 70 -6.89 -30.02 -29.24
CA LEU A 70 -6.82 -28.84 -30.12
C LEU A 70 -6.56 -29.21 -31.60
N SER A 71 -6.69 -30.48 -31.98
CA SER A 71 -6.58 -30.91 -33.38
C SER A 71 -7.79 -30.42 -34.18
N SER A 72 -7.78 -29.15 -34.58
CA SER A 72 -8.69 -28.58 -35.55
C SER A 72 -7.89 -28.14 -36.77
N GLY A 73 -8.48 -28.28 -37.97
CA GLY A 73 -7.83 -27.86 -39.20
C GLY A 73 -7.60 -26.35 -39.20
N ASP A 74 -6.37 -25.92 -39.43
CA ASP A 74 -6.05 -24.50 -39.54
C ASP A 74 -6.74 -23.92 -40.79
N ARG A 75 -7.72 -23.04 -40.58
CA ARG A 75 -8.43 -22.34 -41.64
C ARG A 75 -8.03 -20.87 -41.57
N LYS A 76 -7.35 -20.39 -42.61
CA LYS A 76 -7.03 -18.97 -42.76
C LYS A 76 -8.31 -18.13 -42.82
N VAL A 77 -8.62 -17.41 -41.75
CA VAL A 77 -9.82 -16.56 -41.62
C VAL A 77 -9.60 -15.12 -42.09
N GLY A 78 -8.36 -14.70 -42.33
CA GLY A 78 -8.09 -13.34 -42.81
C GLY A 78 -6.60 -13.03 -42.95
N VAL A 79 -6.32 -11.79 -43.36
CA VAL A 79 -4.96 -11.24 -43.40
C VAL A 79 -5.00 -9.84 -42.82
N ASN A 80 -4.15 -9.58 -41.83
CA ASN A 80 -3.93 -8.24 -41.32
C ASN A 80 -2.58 -7.71 -41.81
N ASN A 81 -2.61 -6.85 -42.82
CA ASN A 81 -1.38 -6.37 -43.46
C ASN A 81 -0.80 -5.10 -42.81
N ARG A 82 -1.52 -4.43 -41.89
CA ARG A 82 -1.07 -3.16 -41.26
C ARG A 82 -1.73 -2.93 -39.91
N GLN A 83 -1.00 -2.31 -38.98
CA GLN A 83 -1.57 -1.82 -37.73
C GLN A 83 -2.45 -0.59 -38.02
N LYS A 84 -3.77 -0.74 -37.97
CA LYS A 84 -4.72 0.38 -38.15
C LYS A 84 -4.93 1.22 -36.89
N SER A 85 -4.58 0.69 -35.72
CA SER A 85 -4.83 1.32 -34.42
C SER A 85 -3.60 1.25 -33.53
N ARG A 86 -3.32 2.34 -32.81
CA ARG A 86 -2.24 2.40 -31.80
C ARG A 86 -2.49 1.47 -30.61
N SER A 87 -3.76 1.11 -30.37
CA SER A 87 -4.18 0.19 -29.34
C SER A 87 -4.89 -1.04 -29.91
N MET A 88 -4.77 -2.16 -29.20
CA MET A 88 -5.58 -3.35 -29.45
C MET A 88 -6.99 -3.12 -28.93
N SER A 89 -7.99 -3.57 -29.70
CA SER A 89 -9.38 -3.64 -29.21
C SER A 89 -9.43 -4.63 -28.04
N GLY A 90 -10.11 -4.27 -26.95
CA GLY A 90 -10.14 -5.08 -25.72
C GLY A 90 -8.83 -5.06 -24.92
N ARG A 91 -7.98 -4.03 -25.08
CA ARG A 91 -6.77 -3.88 -24.27
C ARG A 91 -7.14 -3.73 -22.79
N ASN A 92 -6.69 -4.69 -21.98
CA ASN A 92 -6.87 -4.65 -20.54
C ASN A 92 -5.68 -4.06 -19.75
N SER A 93 -5.12 -2.92 -20.19
CA SER A 93 -3.95 -2.34 -19.52
C SER A 93 -4.29 -1.52 -18.28
N THR A 94 -5.52 -1.01 -18.20
CA THR A 94 -6.00 -0.15 -17.11
C THR A 94 -6.95 -0.85 -16.15
N ASP A 95 -7.50 -2.01 -16.53
CA ASP A 95 -8.49 -2.76 -15.74
C ASP A 95 -8.05 -4.22 -15.52
N HIS A 96 -6.79 -4.41 -15.12
CA HIS A 96 -6.10 -5.70 -15.05
C HIS A 96 -6.83 -6.83 -14.27
N LEU A 97 -7.95 -6.55 -13.62
CA LEU A 97 -8.83 -7.51 -12.95
C LEU A 97 -9.94 -8.07 -13.87
N GLU A 98 -10.24 -7.42 -15.00
CA GLU A 98 -11.17 -7.91 -16.01
C GLU A 98 -10.68 -9.25 -16.58
N ARG A 99 -11.42 -10.33 -16.31
CA ARG A 99 -11.09 -11.68 -16.75
C ARG A 99 -11.33 -11.82 -18.25
N VAL A 100 -10.37 -12.42 -18.96
CA VAL A 100 -10.54 -12.78 -20.37
C VAL A 100 -11.68 -13.79 -20.50
N HIS A 101 -12.72 -13.43 -21.26
CA HIS A 101 -13.82 -14.34 -21.56
C HIS A 101 -13.34 -15.46 -22.48
N ARG A 102 -13.68 -16.70 -22.14
CA ARG A 102 -13.36 -17.88 -22.96
C ARG A 102 -14.11 -17.75 -24.30
N ILE A 103 -13.36 -17.71 -25.39
CA ILE A 103 -13.93 -17.85 -26.73
C ILE A 103 -14.45 -19.28 -26.85
N LYS A 104 -15.76 -19.45 -27.04
CA LYS A 104 -16.32 -20.75 -27.44
C LYS A 104 -15.89 -21.00 -28.88
N VAL A 105 -15.18 -22.10 -29.08
CA VAL A 105 -14.91 -22.65 -30.42
C VAL A 105 -15.92 -23.77 -30.59
N ASP A 106 -16.85 -23.60 -31.54
CA ASP A 106 -17.76 -24.66 -31.98
C ASP A 106 -17.06 -25.58 -33.00
#